data_AF-A0A7V4PJY1-F1
#
_entry.id   AF-A0A7V4PJY1-F1
#
_cell.length_a   1.000
_cell.length_b   1.000
_cell.length_c   1.000
_cell.angle_alpha   90.00
_cell.angle_beta   90.00
_cell.angle_gamma   90.00
#
_symmetry.space_group_name_H-M   'P 1'
#
loop_
_entity.id
_entity.type
_entity.pdbx_description
1 polymer ?
#
loop_
_entity_poly.entity_id
_entity_poly.type
_entity_poly.pdbx_seq_one_letter_code
_entity_poly.pdbx_strand_id
1 'polypeptide(L)' 'MKEYENLDELDQSILHILSLYEHLNLLRLWYEIGEVGTFGPVRKQEILDRLSSLVNKGLVKCIDLGNGEMRWALIKKPE' A
#
# COMPACT_ATOMS: atom_id res chain seq x y z
N MET A 1 -13.89 -3.76 -14.10
CA MET A 1 -12.62 -3.05 -13.87
C MET A 1 -12.85 -1.53 -13.77
N LYS A 2 -13.66 -1.05 -12.81
CA LYS A 2 -13.96 0.39 -12.63
C LYS A 2 -13.47 0.99 -11.31
N GLU A 3 -12.91 0.16 -10.42
CA GLU A 3 -12.50 0.60 -9.07
C GLU A 3 -11.12 1.28 -9.04
N TYR A 4 -10.34 1.15 -10.13
CA TYR A 4 -8.99 1.71 -10.23
C TYR A 4 -8.96 3.08 -10.94
N GLU A 5 -10.04 3.50 -11.61
CA GLU A 5 -10.08 4.74 -12.41
C GLU A 5 -10.08 6.03 -11.56
N ASN A 6 -10.27 5.93 -10.24
CA ASN A 6 -10.24 7.06 -9.30
C ASN A 6 -9.09 6.97 -8.28
N LEU A 7 -8.09 6.13 -8.53
CA LEU A 7 -6.94 6.00 -7.64
C LEU A 7 -5.86 7.00 -8.01
N ASP A 8 -5.40 7.72 -7.00
CA ASP A 8 -4.27 8.63 -7.04
C ASP A 8 -3.01 7.89 -7.52
N GLU A 9 -2.06 8.58 -8.15
CA GLU A 9 -0.83 7.92 -8.62
C GLU A 9 -0.09 7.25 -7.45
N LEU A 10 -0.13 7.86 -6.25
CA LEU A 10 0.46 7.26 -5.05
C LEU A 10 -0.28 5.97 -4.63
N ASP A 11 -1.61 5.96 -4.72
CA ASP A 11 -2.42 4.77 -4.44
C ASP A 11 -2.07 3.65 -5.44
N GLN A 12 -1.92 3.99 -6.72
CA GLN A 12 -1.52 3.03 -7.76
C GLN A 12 -0.11 2.48 -7.52
N SER A 13 0.85 3.32 -7.13
CA SER A 13 2.20 2.89 -6.78
C SER A 13 2.23 2.01 -5.54
N ILE A 14 1.45 2.35 -4.50
CA ILE A 14 1.30 1.49 -3.31
C ILE A 14 0.78 0.12 -3.71
N LEU A 15 -0.28 0.04 -4.52
CA LEU A 15 -0.85 -1.22 -4.97
C LEU A 15 0.10 -2.01 -5.87
N HIS A 16 0.83 -1.32 -6.76
CA HIS A 16 1.85 -1.94 -7.59
C HIS A 16 2.95 -2.58 -6.75
N ILE A 17 3.51 -1.85 -5.78
CA ILE A 17 4.54 -2.39 -4.89
C ILE A 17 3.97 -3.56 -4.08
N LEU A 18 2.79 -3.41 -3.47
CA LEU A 18 2.15 -4.50 -2.73
C LEU A 18 1.80 -5.71 -3.61
N SER A 19 1.72 -5.58 -4.93
CA SER A 19 1.55 -6.71 -5.85
C SER A 19 2.83 -7.54 -6.04
N LEU A 20 4.01 -6.93 -5.83
CA LEU A 20 5.32 -7.57 -6.00
C LEU A 20 5.74 -8.40 -4.77
N TYR A 21 5.07 -8.22 -3.63
CA TYR A 21 5.41 -8.86 -2.37
C TYR A 21 4.18 -9.55 -1.74
N GLU A 22 4.38 -10.66 -1.03
CA GLU A 22 3.26 -11.31 -0.31
C GLU A 22 2.72 -10.46 0.83
N HIS A 23 3.60 -9.77 1.54
CA HIS A 23 3.29 -8.87 2.64
C HIS A 23 4.45 -7.91 2.86
N LEU A 24 4.14 -6.65 3.19
CA LEU A 24 5.15 -5.61 3.35
C LEU A 24 4.88 -4.77 4.59
N ASN A 25 5.94 -4.35 5.29
CA ASN A 25 5.79 -3.38 6.37
C ASN A 25 5.87 -1.94 5.85
N LEU A 26 5.43 -0.98 6.67
CA LEU A 26 5.37 0.44 6.30
C LEU A 26 6.75 1.00 5.92
N LEU A 27 7.79 0.61 6.64
CA LEU A 27 9.15 1.11 6.41
C LEU A 27 9.66 0.70 5.04
N ARG A 28 9.48 -0.58 4.68
CA ARG A 28 9.86 -1.10 3.37
C ARG A 28 9.02 -0.45 2.29
N LEU A 29 7.71 -0.27 2.51
CA LEU A 29 6.82 0.33 1.50
C LEU A 29 7.24 1.77 1.20
N TRP A 30 7.55 2.54 2.25
CA TRP A 30 8.04 3.90 2.11
C TRP A 30 9.39 3.97 1.38
N TYR A 31 10.29 3.02 1.66
CA TYR A 31 11.56 2.93 0.94
C TYR A 31 11.37 2.65 -0.55
N GLU A 32 10.55 1.65 -0.89
CA GLU A 32 10.26 1.30 -2.30
C GLU A 32 9.59 2.47 -3.03
N ILE A 33 8.63 3.16 -2.40
CA ILE A 33 8.00 4.35 -2.99
C ILE A 33 9.04 5.47 -3.25
N GLY A 34 9.98 5.65 -2.34
CA GLY A 34 11.06 6.63 -2.48
C GLY A 34 12.07 6.26 -3.57
N GLU A 35 12.43 4.98 -3.72
CA GLU A 35 13.35 4.53 -4.78
C GLU A 35 12.75 4.61 -6.18
N VAL A 36 11.43 4.41 -6.30
CA VAL A 36 10.73 4.54 -7.59
C VAL A 36 10.79 5.98 -8.11
N GLY A 37 11.11 6.97 -7.26
CA GLY A 37 11.55 8.32 -7.67
C GLY A 37 10.49 9.19 -8.31
N THR A 38 9.25 8.71 -8.42
CA THR A 38 8.15 9.40 -9.11
C THR A 38 7.50 10.47 -8.24
N PHE A 39 7.53 10.30 -6.91
CA PHE A 39 6.96 11.25 -5.97
C PHE A 39 8.09 12.01 -5.26
N GLY A 40 7.85 13.28 -4.92
CA GLY A 40 8.74 14.03 -4.03
C GLY A 40 8.87 13.36 -2.65
N PRO A 41 9.43 14.03 -1.63
CA PRO A 41 9.58 13.42 -0.30
C PRO A 41 8.22 13.08 0.35
N VAL A 42 7.70 11.88 0.08
CA VAL A 42 6.46 11.36 0.66
C VAL A 42 6.72 11.04 2.12
N ARG A 43 5.82 11.47 3.01
CA ARG A 43 5.94 11.17 4.44
C ARG A 43 5.37 9.78 4.75
N LYS A 44 5.97 9.06 5.71
CA LYS A 44 5.44 7.77 6.20
C LYS A 44 3.98 7.85 6.63
N GLN A 45 3.57 8.96 7.26
CA GLN A 45 2.19 9.20 7.67
C GLN A 45 1.23 9.22 6.47
N GLU A 46 1.63 9.86 5.38
CA GLU A 46 0.80 9.97 4.18
C GLU A 46 0.55 8.58 3.56
N ILE A 47 1.59 7.75 3.49
CA ILE A 47 1.44 6.34 3.05
C ILE A 47 0.51 5.58 3.99
N LEU A 48 0.62 5.79 5.30
CA LEU A 48 -0.25 5.13 6.27
C LEU A 48 -1.72 5.53 6.07
N ASP A 49 -1.98 6.83 5.82
CA ASP A 49 -3.33 7.34 5.54
C ASP A 49 -3.88 6.74 4.23
N ARG A 50 -3.05 6.67 3.18
CA ARG A 50 -3.40 6.00 1.91
C ARG A 50 -3.68 4.52 2.10
N LEU A 51 -2.83 3.79 2.85
CA LEU A 51 -3.05 2.38 3.18
C LEU A 51 -4.36 2.18 3.94
N SER A 52 -4.69 3.04 4.90
CA SER A 52 -5.97 2.99 5.61
C SER A 52 -7.15 3.16 4.65
N SER A 53 -7.07 4.12 3.72
CA SER A 53 -8.06 4.31 2.66
C SER A 53 -8.20 3.07 1.77
N LEU A 54 -7.08 2.46 1.35
CA LEU A 54 -7.06 1.26 0.51
C LEU A 54 -7.62 0.01 1.24
N VAL A 55 -7.40 -0.08 2.56
CA VAL A 55 -8.02 -1.11 3.40
C VAL A 55 -9.54 -0.90 3.49
N ASN A 56 -9.99 0.34 3.71
CA ASN A 56 -11.43 0.66 3.73
C ASN A 56 -12.12 0.39 2.39
N LYS A 57 -11.39 0.54 1.28
CA LYS A 57 -11.84 0.18 -0.08
C LYS A 57 -11.79 -1.33 -0.37
N GLY A 58 -11.27 -2.15 0.54
CA GLY A 58 -11.14 -3.60 0.33
C GLY A 58 -10.11 -4.01 -0.72
N LEU A 59 -9.13 -3.14 -1.01
CA LEU A 59 -8.05 -3.42 -1.97
C LEU A 59 -6.82 -4.00 -1.29
N VAL A 60 -6.59 -3.62 -0.03
CA VAL A 60 -5.45 -4.04 0.78
C VAL A 60 -5.95 -4.63 2.08
N LYS A 61 -5.26 -5.63 2.63
CA LYS A 61 -5.48 -6.12 3.98
C LYS A 61 -4.34 -5.67 4.89
N CYS A 62 -4.69 -5.29 6.12
CA CYS A 62 -3.73 -5.07 7.20
C CYS A 62 -3.65 -6.34 8.06
N ILE A 63 -2.43 -6.75 8.39
CA ILE A 63 -2.10 -7.91 9.21
C ILE A 63 -1.35 -7.39 10.43
N ASP A 64 -1.97 -7.53 11.60
CA ASP A 64 -1.32 -7.27 12.89
C ASP A 64 -0.58 -8.54 13.34
N LEU A 65 0.72 -8.41 13.61
CA LEU A 65 1.57 -9.51 14.08
C LEU A 65 1.60 -9.65 15.62
N GLY A 66 0.91 -8.78 16.35
CA GLY A 66 0.76 -8.84 17.81
C GLY A 66 1.96 -8.30 18.60
N ASN A 67 3.01 -7.84 17.94
CA ASN A 67 4.21 -7.23 18.54
C ASN A 67 4.32 -5.72 18.24
N GLY A 68 3.22 -5.10 17.79
CA GLY A 68 3.22 -3.71 17.30
C GLY A 68 3.69 -3.56 15.86
N GLU A 69 4.04 -4.66 15.17
CA GLU A 69 4.29 -4.63 13.74
C GLU A 69 3.02 -4.88 12.93
N MET A 70 2.79 -4.01 11.97
CA MET A 70 1.75 -4.15 10.97
C MET A 70 2.37 -4.46 9.61
N ARG A 71 1.72 -5.37 8.87
CA ARG A 71 2.04 -5.67 7.48
C ARG A 71 0.83 -5.49 6.60
N TRP A 72 1.05 -5.05 5.37
CA TRP A 72 0.01 -4.85 4.37
C TRP A 72 0.24 -5.79 3.19
N ALA A 73 -0.86 -6.27 2.61
CA ALA A 73 -0.83 -7.15 1.45
C ALA A 73 -2.00 -6.83 0.52
N LEU A 74 -1.79 -6.98 -0.78
CA LEU A 74 -2.86 -6.82 -1.75
C LEU A 74 -3.92 -7.93 -1.56
N ILE A 75 -5.20 -7.57 -1.57
CA ILE A 75 -6.28 -8.55 -1.61
C ILE A 75 -6.39 -9.04 -3.05
N LYS A 76 -5.85 -10.22 -3.34
CA LYS A 76 -6.09 -10.90 -4.62
C LYS A 76 -7.56 -11.27 -4.68
N LYS A 77 -8.31 -10.72 -5.65
CA LYS A 77 -9.68 -11.19 -5.92
C LYS A 77 -9.57 -12.69 -6.29
N PRO A 78 -10.42 -13.56 -5.73
CA PRO A 78 -10.50 -14.93 -6.21
C PRO A 78 -10.91 -14.90 -7.69
N GLU A 79 -10.13 -15.58 -8.52
CA GLU A 79 -10.43 -15.83 -9.94
C GLU A 79 -11.72 -16.64 -10.11
#